data_AF-A0A4Y2XAC4-F1
#
_entry.id   AF-A0A4Y2XAC4-F1
#
_cell.length_a   1.000
_cell.length_b   1.000
_cell.length_c   1.000
_cell.angle_alpha   90.00
_cell.angle_beta   90.00
_cell.angle_gamma   90.00
#
_symmetry.space_group_name_H-M   'P 1'
#
loop_
_entity.id
_entity.type
_entity.pdbx_description
1 polymer ?
#
loop_
_entity_poly.entity_id
_entity_poly.type
_entity_poly.pdbx_seq_one_letter_code
_entity_poly.pdbx_strand_id
1 'polypeptide(L)'
;KAYLQISLSKKDRDVLRFIITSENLTICDSAPIQAYRYKRLTFGISSSPFLLSATINEHLKKYRDVFPIAAQLLDNCMYVDDFIAGTKSVNAAFNVSLDAEKIMKDANMHLRKCISNDGTLIKLWEEKGFSTLPRQTSDCTDPELHKVLGLSWDIQ
;
A
#
# COMPACT_ATOMS: atom_id res chain seq x y z
N LYS A 1 2.14 1.97 -4.82
CA LYS A 1 0.99 2.03 -5.76
C LYS A 1 0.62 0.61 -6.18
N ALA A 2 -0.10 -0.13 -5.32
CA ALA A 2 -0.35 -1.57 -5.50
C ALA A 2 -1.42 -1.86 -6.59
N TYR A 3 -2.54 -1.13 -6.57
CA TYR A 3 -3.63 -1.29 -7.55
C TYR A 3 -3.17 -1.29 -9.00
N LEU A 4 -2.27 -0.37 -9.36
CA LEU A 4 -1.80 -0.22 -10.74
C LEU A 4 -0.98 -1.42 -11.24
N GLN A 5 -0.52 -2.30 -10.35
CA GLN A 5 0.15 -3.55 -10.73
C GLN A 5 -0.82 -4.58 -11.31
N ILE A 6 -2.12 -4.44 -11.05
CA ILE A 6 -3.16 -5.37 -11.50
C ILE A 6 -3.70 -4.89 -12.84
N SER A 7 -3.61 -5.75 -13.87
CA SER A 7 -4.14 -5.46 -15.19
C SER A 7 -5.62 -5.80 -15.29
N LEU A 8 -6.40 -4.93 -15.91
CA LEU A 8 -7.80 -5.18 -16.19
C LEU A 8 -7.96 -5.98 -17.48
N SER A 9 -8.89 -6.93 -17.48
CA SER A 9 -9.28 -7.63 -18.70
C SER A 9 -9.84 -6.64 -19.71
N LYS A 10 -9.56 -6.85 -21.02
CA LYS A 10 -9.98 -5.92 -22.08
C LYS A 10 -11.49 -5.64 -22.07
N LYS A 11 -12.30 -6.66 -21.74
CA LYS A 11 -13.77 -6.57 -21.67
C LYS A 11 -14.26 -5.63 -20.54
N ASP A 12 -13.50 -5.52 -19.45
CA ASP A 12 -13.90 -4.76 -18.26
C ASP A 12 -13.33 -3.33 -18.28
N ARG A 13 -12.50 -2.96 -19.26
CA ARG A 13 -11.90 -1.61 -19.32
C ARG A 13 -12.90 -0.52 -19.69
N ASP A 14 -13.97 -0.89 -20.40
CA ASP A 14 -14.92 0.08 -20.93
C ASP A 14 -15.83 0.69 -19.86
N VAL A 15 -16.00 0.02 -18.71
CA VAL A 15 -16.75 0.56 -17.55
C VAL A 15 -15.91 1.54 -16.72
N LEU A 16 -14.62 1.69 -17.04
CA LEU A 16 -13.66 2.56 -16.36
C LEU A 16 -13.16 3.67 -17.28
N ARG A 17 -14.09 4.23 -18.04
CA ARG A 17 -13.85 5.40 -18.89
C ARG A 17 -13.90 6.69 -18.08
N PHE A 18 -13.10 7.65 -18.49
CA PHE A 18 -13.14 9.01 -17.97
C PHE A 18 -12.90 9.99 -19.12
N ILE A 19 -13.38 11.22 -18.93
CA ILE A 19 -13.31 12.29 -19.93
C ILE A 19 -12.30 13.32 -19.47
N ILE A 20 -11.48 13.82 -20.40
CA ILE A 20 -10.60 14.97 -20.20
C ILE A 20 -10.94 16.01 -21.27
N THR A 21 -10.97 17.29 -20.88
CA THR A 21 -11.03 18.44 -21.81
C THR A 21 -9.65 19.05 -22.01
N SER A 22 -9.37 19.57 -23.21
CA SER A 22 -8.02 19.99 -23.62
C SER A 22 -7.51 21.29 -22.98
N GLU A 23 -8.35 22.08 -22.31
CA GLU A 23 -7.95 23.34 -21.67
C GLU A 23 -8.41 23.39 -20.20
N ASN A 24 -7.45 23.38 -19.29
CA ASN A 24 -7.58 23.75 -17.87
C ASN A 24 -8.76 23.16 -17.07
N LEU A 25 -9.29 22.00 -17.48
CA LEU A 25 -10.50 21.39 -16.89
C LEU A 25 -11.76 22.28 -16.99
N THR A 26 -11.72 23.34 -17.80
CA THR A 26 -12.87 24.21 -18.02
C THR A 26 -13.79 23.52 -19.02
N ILE A 27 -15.02 23.23 -18.59
CA ILE A 27 -16.06 22.75 -19.50
C ILE A 27 -16.65 23.97 -20.18
N CYS A 28 -16.19 24.27 -21.39
CA CYS A 28 -16.91 25.14 -22.32
C CYS A 28 -17.46 24.28 -23.47
N ASP A 29 -18.59 24.69 -24.04
CA ASP A 29 -19.30 23.92 -25.07
C ASP A 29 -18.48 23.64 -26.34
N SER A 30 -17.35 24.33 -26.51
CA SER A 30 -16.44 24.20 -27.66
C SER A 30 -15.16 23.41 -27.39
N ALA A 31 -14.87 22.99 -26.17
CA ALA A 31 -13.63 22.26 -25.86
C ALA A 31 -13.70 20.81 -26.39
N PRO A 32 -12.66 20.31 -27.10
CA PRO A 32 -12.64 18.93 -27.56
C PRO A 32 -12.58 17.97 -26.37
N ILE A 33 -13.58 17.09 -26.30
CA ILE A 33 -13.72 16.04 -25.29
C ILE A 33 -12.91 14.82 -25.73
N GLN A 34 -12.01 14.34 -24.87
CA GLN A 34 -11.26 13.11 -25.07
C GLN A 34 -11.69 12.06 -24.06
N ALA A 35 -12.11 10.89 -24.54
CA ALA A 35 -12.44 9.76 -23.70
C ALA A 35 -11.24 8.82 -23.55
N TYR A 36 -10.83 8.58 -22.31
CA TYR A 36 -9.80 7.63 -21.93
C TYR A 36 -10.42 6.46 -21.18
N ARG A 37 -9.67 5.36 -21.05
CA ARG A 37 -10.06 4.22 -20.22
C ARG A 37 -8.85 3.67 -19.47
N TYR A 38 -9.07 3.27 -18.23
CA TYR A 38 -8.01 2.63 -17.46
C TYR A 38 -7.69 1.23 -18.00
N LYS A 39 -6.40 0.88 -17.99
CA LYS A 39 -5.90 -0.46 -18.33
C LYS A 39 -5.53 -1.29 -17.10
N ARG A 40 -5.43 -0.62 -15.95
CA ARG A 40 -5.01 -1.15 -14.66
C ARG A 40 -6.06 -0.80 -13.62
N LEU A 41 -6.14 -1.59 -12.56
CA LEU A 41 -7.05 -1.33 -11.45
C LEU A 41 -6.73 0.01 -10.80
N THR A 42 -7.75 0.81 -10.50
CA THR A 42 -7.58 2.16 -9.91
C THR A 42 -8.17 2.23 -8.51
N PHE A 43 -7.77 3.24 -7.77
CA PHE A 43 -8.47 3.63 -6.56
C PHE A 43 -9.87 4.19 -6.88
N GLY A 44 -10.79 4.14 -5.92
CA GLY A 44 -12.14 4.70 -6.04
C GLY A 44 -13.20 3.79 -6.66
N ILE A 45 -12.83 2.60 -7.14
CA ILE A 45 -13.80 1.59 -7.57
C ILE A 45 -14.16 0.71 -6.36
N SER A 46 -15.44 0.46 -6.14
CA SER A 46 -15.93 -0.36 -5.03
C SER A 46 -15.33 -1.77 -4.98
N SER A 47 -15.07 -2.38 -6.14
CA SER A 47 -14.47 -3.72 -6.25
C SER A 47 -12.94 -3.73 -6.13
N SER A 48 -12.26 -2.58 -6.17
CA SER A 48 -10.80 -2.53 -6.17
C SER A 48 -10.16 -3.13 -4.92
N PRO A 49 -10.63 -2.83 -3.68
CA PRO A 49 -10.04 -3.43 -2.48
C PRO A 49 -10.10 -4.95 -2.49
N PHE A 50 -11.25 -5.52 -2.89
CA PHE A 50 -11.42 -6.97 -3.03
C PHE A 50 -10.45 -7.55 -4.06
N LEU A 51 -10.37 -6.96 -5.26
CA LEU A 51 -9.49 -7.45 -6.32
C LEU A 51 -8.01 -7.39 -5.92
N LEU A 52 -7.61 -6.35 -5.18
CA LEU A 52 -6.25 -6.25 -4.65
C LEU A 52 -5.97 -7.35 -3.63
N SER A 53 -6.85 -7.50 -2.63
CA SER A 53 -6.71 -8.53 -1.60
C SER A 53 -6.70 -9.94 -2.19
N ALA A 54 -7.63 -10.27 -3.10
CA ALA A 54 -7.66 -11.57 -3.76
C ALA A 54 -6.37 -11.84 -4.56
N THR A 55 -5.82 -10.83 -5.22
CA THR A 55 -4.56 -10.96 -5.97
C THR A 55 -3.38 -11.20 -5.02
N ILE A 56 -3.31 -10.47 -3.90
CA ILE A 56 -2.26 -10.68 -2.88
C ILE A 56 -2.39 -12.09 -2.32
N ASN A 57 -3.59 -12.53 -1.92
CA ASN A 57 -3.81 -13.85 -1.33
C ASN A 57 -3.43 -14.99 -2.29
N GLU A 58 -3.71 -14.85 -3.59
CA GLU A 58 -3.24 -15.79 -4.61
C GLU A 58 -1.71 -15.82 -4.69
N HIS A 59 -1.07 -14.64 -4.68
CA HIS A 59 0.39 -14.52 -4.71
C HIS A 59 1.06 -15.14 -3.47
N LEU A 60 0.48 -14.95 -2.28
CA LEU A 60 1.00 -15.47 -1.01
C LEU A 60 1.09 -17.00 -0.98
N LYS A 61 0.26 -17.73 -1.76
CA LYS A 61 0.31 -19.20 -1.83
C LYS A 61 1.70 -19.73 -2.18
N LYS A 62 2.48 -19.00 -2.99
CA LYS A 62 3.86 -19.36 -3.38
C LYS A 62 4.86 -19.33 -2.22
N TYR A 63 4.56 -18.59 -1.16
CA TYR A 63 5.49 -18.27 -0.08
C TYR A 63 5.10 -18.89 1.26
N ARG A 64 3.98 -19.60 1.35
CA ARG A 64 3.51 -20.22 2.59
C ARG A 64 4.52 -21.19 3.19
N ASP A 65 5.30 -21.87 2.36
CA ASP A 65 6.35 -22.80 2.83
C ASP A 65 7.73 -22.14 2.98
N VAL A 66 7.99 -21.04 2.26
CA VAL A 66 9.30 -20.35 2.23
C VAL A 66 9.42 -19.31 3.33
N PHE A 67 8.36 -18.52 3.54
CA PHE A 67 8.28 -17.44 4.52
C PHE A 67 6.97 -17.54 5.31
N PRO A 68 6.74 -18.64 6.06
CA PRO A 68 5.43 -18.96 6.65
C PRO A 68 4.88 -17.85 7.53
N ILE A 69 5.73 -17.22 8.34
CA ILE A 69 5.31 -16.15 9.26
C ILE A 69 4.93 -14.89 8.49
N ALA A 70 5.77 -14.44 7.54
CA ALA A 70 5.49 -13.23 6.77
C ALA A 70 4.27 -13.41 5.85
N ALA A 71 4.14 -14.58 5.21
CA ALA A 71 2.98 -14.90 4.39
C ALA A 71 1.69 -14.93 5.23
N GLN A 72 1.71 -15.53 6.42
CA GLN A 72 0.55 -15.55 7.31
C GLN A 72 0.18 -14.14 7.80
N LEU A 73 1.16 -13.30 8.14
CA LEU A 73 0.89 -11.92 8.56
C LEU A 73 0.36 -11.09 7.39
N LEU A 74 0.91 -11.23 6.18
CA LEU A 74 0.35 -10.55 5.00
C LEU A 74 -1.09 -11.00 4.68
N ASP A 75 -1.45 -12.26 4.93
CA ASP A 75 -2.82 -12.76 4.71
C ASP A 75 -3.80 -12.16 5.74
N ASN A 76 -3.38 -12.01 7.01
CA ASN A 76 -4.25 -11.64 8.12
C ASN A 76 -4.22 -10.15 8.52
N CYS A 77 -3.15 -9.43 8.16
CA CYS A 77 -2.85 -8.10 8.69
C CYS A 77 -2.79 -7.02 7.60
N MET A 78 -3.35 -7.30 6.43
CA MET A 78 -3.58 -6.29 5.38
C MET A 78 -4.92 -5.60 5.62
N TYR A 79 -4.90 -4.28 5.69
CA TYR A 79 -6.09 -3.45 5.56
C TYR A 79 -6.05 -2.71 4.24
N VAL A 80 -6.84 -3.16 3.27
CA VAL A 80 -6.88 -2.58 1.92
C VAL A 80 -5.48 -2.63 1.28
N ASP A 81 -4.71 -1.54 1.28
CA ASP A 81 -3.34 -1.47 0.78
C ASP A 81 -2.27 -1.23 1.86
N ASP A 82 -2.67 -1.15 3.14
CA ASP A 82 -1.78 -0.99 4.29
C ASP A 82 -1.49 -2.33 4.96
N PHE A 83 -0.22 -2.59 5.28
CA PHE A 83 0.22 -3.74 6.07
C PHE A 83 0.48 -3.32 7.52
N ILE A 84 -0.28 -3.85 8.47
CA ILE A 84 -0.24 -3.43 9.88
C ILE A 84 -0.09 -4.66 10.77
N ALA A 85 1.13 -4.98 11.18
CA ALA A 85 1.42 -6.14 12.01
C ALA A 85 2.24 -5.80 13.26
N GLY A 86 1.98 -6.55 14.34
CA GLY A 86 2.77 -6.51 15.57
C GLY A 86 3.52 -7.83 15.79
N THR A 87 4.67 -7.78 16.44
CA THR A 87 5.43 -8.97 16.84
C THR A 87 5.92 -8.84 18.28
N LYS A 88 6.47 -9.93 18.84
CA LYS A 88 6.92 -9.98 20.25
C LYS A 88 8.30 -9.34 20.48
N SER A 89 9.05 -9.00 19.43
CA SER A 89 10.39 -8.41 19.56
C SER A 89 10.81 -7.64 18.31
N VAL A 90 11.73 -6.69 18.47
CA VAL A 90 12.31 -5.90 17.36
C VAL A 90 12.91 -6.80 16.29
N ASN A 91 13.68 -7.82 16.67
CA ASN A 91 14.29 -8.75 15.72
C ASN A 91 13.25 -9.55 14.93
N ALA A 92 12.15 -9.96 15.57
CA ALA A 92 11.06 -10.65 14.88
C ALA A 92 10.38 -9.73 13.88
N ALA A 93 10.05 -8.49 14.28
CA ALA A 93 9.47 -7.49 13.39
C ALA A 93 10.38 -7.19 12.19
N PHE A 94 11.68 -7.06 12.44
CA PHE A 94 12.66 -6.80 11.39
C PHE A 94 12.74 -7.96 10.37
N ASN A 95 12.84 -9.20 10.83
CA ASN A 95 12.86 -10.37 9.95
C ASN A 95 11.57 -10.49 9.12
N VAL A 96 10.41 -10.31 9.77
CA VAL A 96 9.12 -10.29 9.07
C VAL A 96 9.07 -9.20 8.00
N SER A 97 9.60 -8.01 8.30
CA SER A 97 9.62 -6.90 7.34
C SER A 97 10.47 -7.19 6.12
N LEU A 98 11.62 -7.84 6.31
CA LEU A 98 12.50 -8.27 5.22
C LEU A 98 11.81 -9.28 4.32
N ASP A 99 11.16 -10.28 4.91
CA ASP A 99 10.50 -11.34 4.15
C ASP A 99 9.22 -10.83 3.49
N ALA A 100 8.45 -9.98 4.16
CA ALA A 100 7.28 -9.33 3.58
C ALA A 100 7.66 -8.43 2.39
N GLU A 101 8.74 -7.64 2.50
CA GLU A 101 9.23 -6.83 1.38
C GLU A 101 9.67 -7.70 0.21
N LYS A 102 10.34 -8.85 0.45
CA LYS A 102 10.70 -9.78 -0.64
C LYS A 102 9.45 -10.32 -1.35
N ILE A 103 8.46 -10.80 -0.60
CA ILE A 103 7.21 -11.35 -1.14
C ILE A 103 6.50 -10.30 -1.98
N MET A 104 6.31 -9.11 -1.42
CA MET A 104 5.54 -8.05 -2.06
C MET A 104 6.29 -7.42 -3.24
N LYS A 105 7.62 -7.33 -3.16
CA LYS A 105 8.48 -6.89 -4.28
C LYS A 105 8.41 -7.83 -5.48
N ASP A 106 8.26 -9.14 -5.28
CA ASP A 106 8.08 -10.09 -6.39
C ASP A 106 6.79 -9.80 -7.19
N ALA A 107 5.75 -9.32 -6.51
CA ALA A 107 4.53 -8.82 -7.16
C ALA A 107 4.63 -7.37 -7.66
N ASN A 108 5.81 -6.75 -7.61
CA ASN A 108 6.06 -5.32 -7.88
C ASN A 108 5.23 -4.37 -6.98
N MET A 109 4.86 -4.82 -5.78
CA MET A 109 4.04 -4.12 -4.78
C MET A 109 4.87 -3.73 -3.54
N HIS A 110 5.97 -2.99 -3.73
CA HIS A 110 6.86 -2.56 -2.63
C HIS A 110 6.13 -2.00 -1.40
N LEU A 111 6.56 -2.43 -0.22
CA LEU A 111 6.23 -1.79 1.05
C LEU A 111 6.96 -0.45 1.12
N ARG A 112 6.24 0.59 1.55
CA ARG A 112 6.74 1.97 1.60
C ARG A 112 6.20 2.64 2.84
N LYS A 113 6.83 3.75 3.23
CA LYS A 113 6.39 4.58 4.36
C LYS A 113 6.28 3.78 5.67
N CYS A 114 7.22 2.88 5.92
CA CYS A 114 7.27 2.06 7.12
C CYS A 114 7.41 2.95 8.37
N ILE A 115 6.68 2.59 9.42
CA ILE A 115 6.66 3.30 10.70
C ILE A 115 6.54 2.27 11.84
N SER A 116 7.12 2.59 12.99
CA SER A 116 7.11 1.76 14.20
C SER A 116 7.15 2.66 15.44
N ASN A 117 6.65 2.16 16.57
CA ASN A 117 6.86 2.80 17.88
C ASN A 117 8.30 2.56 18.40
N ASP A 118 8.94 1.48 17.97
CA ASP A 118 10.31 1.17 18.35
C ASP A 118 11.33 1.85 17.43
N GLY A 119 12.12 2.77 17.99
CA GLY A 119 13.15 3.51 17.26
C GLY A 119 14.35 2.66 16.81
N THR A 120 14.59 1.52 17.43
CA THR A 120 15.63 0.56 17.01
C THR A 120 15.23 -0.11 15.71
N LEU A 121 13.96 -0.51 15.59
CA LEU A 121 13.42 -1.09 14.36
C LEU A 121 13.51 -0.11 13.18
N ILE A 122 13.19 1.16 13.42
CA ILE A 122 13.29 2.21 12.38
C ILE A 122 14.73 2.32 11.87
N LYS A 123 15.73 2.40 12.76
CA LYS A 123 17.15 2.45 12.37
C LYS A 123 17.55 1.23 11.54
N LEU A 124 17.15 0.03 11.96
CA LEU A 124 17.42 -1.21 11.22
C LEU A 124 16.81 -1.20 9.82
N TRP A 125 15.59 -0.66 9.67
CA TRP A 125 14.94 -0.47 8.37
C TRP A 125 15.70 0.51 7.48
N GLU A 126 16.12 1.65 8.02
CA GLU A 126 16.92 2.66 7.30
C GLU A 126 18.25 2.09 6.82
N GLU A 127 18.96 1.35 7.67
CA GLU A 127 20.20 0.65 7.31
C GLU A 127 20.01 -0.38 6.19
N LYS A 128 18.82 -0.97 6.08
CA LYS A 128 18.44 -1.89 4.99
C LYS A 128 17.80 -1.21 3.78
N GLY A 129 17.71 0.13 3.78
CA GLY A 129 17.18 0.90 2.65
C GLY A 129 15.66 0.85 2.51
N PHE A 130 14.93 0.54 3.58
CA PHE A 130 13.47 0.67 3.59
C PHE A 130 13.07 2.14 3.48
N SER A 131 11.93 2.37 2.87
CA SER A 131 11.31 3.70 2.88
C SER A 131 10.59 3.88 4.21
N THR A 132 11.18 4.64 5.14
CA THR A 132 10.57 5.02 6.42
C THR A 132 9.88 6.37 6.36
N LEU A 133 8.99 6.65 7.32
CA LEU A 133 8.49 8.01 7.59
C LEU A 133 9.29 8.66 8.72
N PRO A 134 9.49 10.00 8.70
CA PRO A 134 10.12 10.69 9.81
C PRO A 134 9.30 10.52 11.08
N ARG A 135 9.95 10.14 12.20
CA ARG A 135 9.34 10.25 13.52
C ARG A 135 9.18 11.74 13.81
N GLN A 136 7.94 12.25 13.84
CA GLN A 136 7.70 13.61 14.31
C GLN A 136 8.06 13.64 15.81
N THR A 137 9.23 14.17 16.14
CA THR A 137 9.59 14.51 17.52
C THR A 137 8.84 15.78 17.88
N SER A 138 7.90 15.66 18.80
CA SER A 138 7.04 16.75 19.28
C SER A 138 7.87 17.83 20.00
N ASP A 139 8.29 18.85 19.26
CA ASP A 139 8.63 20.18 19.79
C ASP A 139 7.60 21.25 19.36
N CYS A 140 6.45 20.79 18.86
CA CYS A 140 5.29 21.64 18.55
C CYS A 140 4.13 21.21 19.45
N THR A 141 3.41 22.18 19.98
CA THR A 141 2.38 22.09 21.04
C THR A 141 1.10 21.31 20.68
N ASP A 142 1.14 20.47 19.65
CA ASP A 142 0.11 19.49 19.36
C ASP A 142 0.77 18.24 18.75
N PRO A 143 0.93 17.13 19.49
CA PRO A 143 1.46 15.89 18.94
C PRO A 143 0.38 15.34 17.99
N GLU A 144 0.47 15.66 16.70
CA GLU A 144 -0.37 15.01 15.69
C GLU A 144 -0.01 13.51 15.67
N LEU A 145 -0.73 12.76 16.50
CA LEU A 145 -0.75 11.30 16.55
C LEU A 145 -0.86 10.77 15.12
N HIS A 146 0.03 9.84 14.75
CA HIS A 146 -0.01 9.26 13.42
C HIS A 146 -1.34 8.54 13.23
N LYS A 147 -2.12 8.95 12.23
CA LYS A 147 -3.42 8.34 11.99
C LYS A 147 -3.26 7.05 11.20
N VAL A 148 -3.65 5.94 11.81
CA VAL A 148 -3.82 4.65 11.15
C VAL A 148 -5.32 4.42 11.03
N LEU A 149 -5.84 4.35 9.80
CA LEU A 149 -7.28 4.16 9.53
C LEU A 149 -8.18 5.26 10.11
N GLY A 150 -7.68 6.50 10.18
CA GLY A 150 -8.40 7.63 10.78
C GLY A 150 -8.38 7.67 12.31
N LEU A 151 -7.77 6.68 12.96
CA LEU A 151 -7.55 6.65 14.40
C LEU A 151 -6.14 7.10 14.75
N SER A 152 -6.04 7.96 15.75
CA SER A 152 -4.76 8.36 16.33
C SER A 152 -4.05 7.15 16.93
N TRP A 153 -2.85 6.84 16.42
CA TRP A 153 -1.99 5.80 16.93
C TRP A 153 -0.82 6.43 17.69
N ASP A 154 -0.70 6.08 18.97
CA ASP A 154 0.45 6.49 19.76
C ASP A 154 1.66 5.65 19.36
N ILE A 155 2.67 6.35 18.85
CA ILE A 155 3.96 5.78 18.45
C ILE A 155 5.04 6.02 19.52
N GLN A 156 4.68 6.57 20.69
CA GLN A 156 5.58 6.74 21.82
C GLN A 156 5.75 5.46 22.63
#